data_AF-A0A9E5TNN5-F1
#
_entry.id   AF-A0A9E5TNN5-F1
#
_cell.length_a   1.000
_cell.length_b   1.000
_cell.length_c   1.000
_cell.angle_alpha   90.00
_cell.angle_beta   90.00
_cell.angle_gamma   90.00
#
_symmetry.space_group_name_H-M   'P 1'
#
loop_
_entity.id
_entity.type
_entity.pdbx_description
1 polymer ?
#
loop_
_entity_poly.entity_id
_entity_poly.type
_entity_poly.pdbx_seq_one_letter_code
_entity_poly.pdbx_strand_id
1 'polypeptide(L)'
;KAAICEQVEDAKSAKGLVRREVIRILTPGTVVEDHLLEESASNYLVSVTRADGGYGLAAAECSTGELMVTEFAGDDAWGELLDEVGRLQPVELLIAEEAEHRAELARLVSEQGGTTTTWGGETFLTHAPRDLLLAHFGVTSLRGFGCEAMPAAIEAAAAI
;
A
#
# COMPACT_ATOMS: atom_id res chain seq x y z
N LYS A 1 6.08 -1.40 -12.36
CA LYS A 1 5.65 0.02 -12.21
C LYS A 1 5.78 0.70 -13.57
N ALA A 2 4.77 1.44 -14.01
CA ALA A 2 4.78 2.20 -15.26
C ALA A 2 4.49 3.68 -14.95
N ALA A 3 5.20 4.61 -15.59
CA ALA A 3 4.92 6.03 -15.48
C ALA A 3 4.18 6.51 -16.73
N ILE A 4 3.02 7.13 -16.56
CA ILE A 4 2.30 7.81 -17.63
C ILE A 4 2.90 9.21 -17.74
N CYS A 5 3.54 9.47 -18.88
CA CYS A 5 4.12 10.76 -19.18
C CYS A 5 3.25 11.47 -20.22
N GLU A 6 2.72 12.63 -19.87
CA GLU A 6 2.04 13.50 -20.83
C GLU A 6 2.94 14.66 -21.27
N GLN A 7 2.71 15.08 -22.51
CA GLN A 7 3.34 16.26 -23.05
C GLN A 7 2.53 17.48 -22.63
N VAL A 8 3.12 18.30 -21.77
CA VAL A 8 2.44 19.48 -21.18
C VAL A 8 2.61 20.75 -22.01
N GLU A 9 3.43 20.73 -23.06
CA GLU A 9 3.70 21.86 -23.95
C GLU A 9 3.22 21.61 -25.38
N ASP A 10 2.67 22.63 -26.05
CA ASP A 10 2.31 22.53 -27.46
C ASP A 10 3.58 22.40 -28.33
N ALA A 11 3.67 21.29 -29.08
CA ALA A 11 4.81 20.95 -29.95
C ALA A 11 5.17 22.07 -30.94
N LYS A 12 4.20 22.92 -31.30
CA LYS A 12 4.41 24.06 -32.21
C LYS A 12 5.13 25.24 -31.56
N SER A 13 5.07 25.33 -30.24
CA SER A 13 5.66 26.43 -29.46
C SER A 13 7.03 26.10 -28.86
N ALA A 14 7.40 24.82 -28.83
CA ALA A 14 8.65 24.36 -28.23
C ALA A 14 9.85 24.51 -29.19
N LYS A 15 10.92 25.16 -28.74
CA LYS A 15 12.22 25.13 -29.41
C LYS A 15 13.04 23.92 -28.92
N GLY A 16 12.78 22.74 -29.48
CA GLY A 16 13.51 21.51 -29.16
C GLY A 16 12.61 20.39 -28.65
N LEU A 17 13.16 19.50 -27.80
CA LEU A 17 12.40 18.42 -27.17
C LEU A 17 11.32 19.01 -26.25
N VAL A 18 10.08 18.61 -26.51
CA VAL A 18 8.89 18.97 -25.72
C VAL A 18 8.97 18.42 -24.30
N ARG A 19 8.56 19.23 -23.32
CA ARG A 19 8.57 18.81 -21.91
C ARG A 19 7.55 17.68 -21.68
N ARG A 20 8.04 16.59 -21.10
CA ARG A 20 7.23 15.47 -20.63
C ARG A 20 7.23 15.47 -19.11
N GLU A 21 6.05 15.46 -18.52
CA GLU A 21 5.87 15.34 -17.07
C GLU A 21 5.22 14.00 -16.76
N VAL A 22 5.67 13.34 -15.68
CA VAL A 22 4.99 12.16 -15.16
C VAL A 22 3.72 12.65 -14.47
N ILE A 23 2.57 12.31 -15.03
CA ILE A 23 1.27 12.71 -14.50
C ILE A 23 0.66 11.65 -13.57
N ARG A 24 1.04 10.38 -13.75
CA ARG A 24 0.57 9.25 -12.94
C ARG A 24 1.58 8.11 -12.94
N ILE A 25 1.76 7.47 -11.80
CA ILE A 25 2.50 6.21 -11.69
C ILE A 25 1.47 5.10 -11.49
N LEU A 26 1.53 4.08 -12.35
CA LEU A 26 0.74 2.85 -12.23
C LEU A 26 1.61 1.76 -11.60
N THR A 27 1.11 1.17 -10.53
CA THR A 27 1.65 -0.04 -9.91
C THR A 27 0.56 -1.12 -9.91
N PRO A 28 0.91 -2.42 -9.83
CA PRO A 28 -0.10 -3.48 -9.90
C PRO A 28 -1.27 -3.27 -8.93
N GLY A 29 -1.01 -2.84 -7.70
CA GLY A 29 -2.05 -2.59 -6.69
C GLY A 29 -2.79 -1.24 -6.82
N THR A 30 -2.43 -0.38 -7.78
CA THR A 30 -3.06 0.96 -7.96
C THR A 30 -3.74 1.14 -9.32
N VAL A 31 -3.85 0.05 -10.08
CA VAL A 31 -4.64 0.01 -11.33
C VAL A 31 -6.13 0.04 -10.96
N VAL A 32 -6.89 0.90 -11.65
CA VAL A 32 -8.35 1.00 -11.47
C VAL A 32 -9.09 0.89 -12.80
N GLU A 33 -8.37 0.72 -13.90
CA GLU A 33 -8.92 0.60 -15.23
C GLU A 33 -9.42 -0.84 -15.49
N ASP A 34 -10.72 -1.00 -15.77
CA ASP A 34 -11.39 -2.30 -15.97
C ASP A 34 -10.66 -3.24 -16.95
N HIS A 35 -10.07 -2.70 -18.02
CA HIS A 35 -9.36 -3.49 -19.04
C HIS A 35 -7.99 -4.03 -18.59
N LEU A 36 -7.49 -3.57 -17.45
CA LEU A 36 -6.26 -4.03 -16.81
C LEU A 36 -6.53 -4.86 -15.56
N LEU A 37 -7.80 -4.97 -15.14
CA LEU A 37 -8.25 -5.75 -14.01
C LEU A 37 -8.81 -7.10 -14.48
N GLU A 38 -8.54 -8.17 -13.74
CA GLU A 38 -9.23 -9.43 -13.94
C GLU A 38 -10.60 -9.36 -13.24
N GLU A 39 -11.70 -9.48 -13.99
CA GLU A 39 -13.09 -9.26 -13.53
C GLU A 39 -13.54 -10.08 -12.29
N SER A 40 -12.75 -11.04 -11.81
CA SER A 40 -13.11 -11.95 -10.71
C SER A 40 -12.08 -12.09 -9.58
N ALA A 41 -10.98 -11.34 -9.64
CA ALA A 41 -9.93 -11.37 -8.62
C ALA A 41 -9.82 -10.01 -7.92
N SER A 42 -9.70 -10.00 -6.59
CA SER A 42 -9.37 -8.79 -5.85
C SER A 42 -7.93 -8.39 -6.17
N ASN A 43 -7.72 -7.10 -6.43
CA ASN A 43 -6.46 -6.47 -6.78
C ASN A 43 -5.87 -5.74 -5.56
N TYR A 44 -5.71 -6.48 -4.46
CA TYR A 44 -5.29 -5.88 -3.19
C TYR A 44 -3.86 -5.32 -3.24
N LEU A 45 -3.76 -4.05 -2.86
CA LEU A 45 -2.54 -3.43 -2.36
C LEU A 45 -2.47 -3.65 -0.85
N VAL A 46 -1.50 -4.44 -0.40
CA VAL A 46 -1.31 -4.74 1.03
C VAL A 46 -0.08 -4.01 1.54
N SER A 47 -0.15 -3.48 2.74
CA SER A 47 0.96 -2.92 3.48
C SER A 47 1.16 -3.70 4.78
N VAL A 48 2.42 -3.97 5.12
CA VAL A 48 2.80 -4.61 6.39
C VAL A 48 3.81 -3.74 7.13
N THR A 49 3.52 -3.47 8.40
CA THR A 49 4.40 -2.73 9.31
C THR A 49 4.71 -3.53 10.57
N ARG A 50 5.88 -3.28 11.15
CA ARG A 50 6.26 -3.84 12.45
C ARG A 50 6.04 -2.76 13.52
N ALA A 51 5.41 -3.14 14.61
CA ALA A 51 5.30 -2.30 15.80
C ALA A 51 5.78 -3.07 17.04
N ASP A 52 5.99 -2.36 18.15
CA ASP A 52 6.40 -2.97 19.42
C ASP A 52 5.36 -4.01 19.86
N GLY A 53 5.76 -5.29 19.81
CA GLY A 53 4.94 -6.42 20.25
C GLY A 53 4.05 -7.07 19.19
N GLY A 54 4.14 -6.66 17.91
CA GLY A 54 3.27 -7.21 16.88
C GLY A 54 3.49 -6.70 15.45
N TYR A 55 2.48 -6.91 14.61
CA TYR A 55 2.45 -6.51 13.20
C TYR A 55 1.14 -5.80 12.86
N GLY A 56 1.24 -4.79 12.00
CA GLY A 56 0.09 -4.15 11.37
C GLY A 56 -0.06 -4.61 9.93
N LEU A 57 -1.30 -4.79 9.49
CA LEU A 57 -1.65 -5.04 8.11
C LEU A 57 -2.75 -4.10 7.67
N ALA A 58 -2.59 -3.53 6.48
CA ALA A 58 -3.66 -2.85 5.76
C ALA A 58 -3.79 -3.43 4.36
N ALA A 59 -5.02 -3.56 3.87
CA ALA A 59 -5.34 -4.04 2.54
C ALA A 59 -6.31 -3.06 1.88
N ALA A 60 -5.93 -2.51 0.73
CA ALA A 60 -6.75 -1.61 -0.05
C ALA A 60 -7.11 -2.24 -1.39
N GLU A 61 -8.37 -2.11 -1.77
CA GLU A 61 -8.85 -2.39 -3.11
C GLU A 61 -9.18 -1.04 -3.77
N CYS A 62 -8.24 -0.52 -4.58
CA CYS A 62 -8.36 0.82 -5.14
C CYS A 62 -9.55 0.97 -6.09
N SER A 63 -10.03 -0.12 -6.71
CA SER A 63 -11.16 -0.09 -7.65
C SER A 63 -12.51 0.11 -6.94
N THR A 64 -12.65 -0.39 -5.71
CA THR A 64 -13.90 -0.32 -4.93
C THR A 64 -13.85 0.74 -3.81
N GLY A 65 -12.64 1.18 -3.43
CA GLY A 65 -12.41 2.04 -2.29
C GLY A 65 -12.46 1.32 -0.95
N GLU A 66 -12.45 -0.02 -0.95
CA GLU A 66 -12.35 -0.80 0.29
C GLU A 66 -10.96 -0.62 0.92
N LEU A 67 -10.96 -0.40 2.24
CA LEU A 67 -9.76 -0.41 3.07
C LEU A 67 -10.05 -1.23 4.31
N MET A 68 -9.29 -2.32 4.48
CA MET A 68 -9.32 -3.16 5.66
C MET A 68 -8.02 -3.00 6.44
N VAL A 69 -8.10 -3.04 7.76
CA VAL A 69 -6.95 -2.95 8.65
C VAL A 69 -7.07 -3.96 9.77
N THR A 70 -5.94 -4.52 10.20
CA THR A 70 -5.87 -5.41 11.36
C THR A 70 -4.48 -5.33 11.99
N GLU A 71 -4.37 -5.79 13.23
CA GLU A 71 -3.08 -5.96 13.91
C GLU A 71 -3.01 -7.31 14.61
N PHE A 72 -1.80 -7.86 14.67
CA PHE A 72 -1.49 -9.16 15.25
C PHE A 72 -0.50 -8.97 16.38
N ALA A 73 -0.76 -9.61 17.52
CA ALA A 73 0.06 -9.47 18.72
C ALA A 73 0.20 -10.81 19.47
N GLY A 74 1.25 -10.92 20.27
CA GLY A 74 1.56 -12.15 21.02
C GLY A 74 2.52 -13.08 20.29
N ASP A 75 2.67 -14.29 20.82
CA ASP A 75 3.76 -15.20 20.44
C ASP A 75 3.65 -15.71 18.98
N ASP A 76 2.42 -15.77 18.43
CA ASP A 76 2.15 -16.26 17.07
C ASP A 76 1.76 -15.13 16.09
N ALA A 77 2.02 -13.86 16.45
CA ALA A 77 1.67 -12.71 15.61
C ALA A 77 2.25 -12.80 14.18
N TRP A 78 3.40 -13.47 14.02
CA TRP A 78 4.00 -13.71 12.71
C TRP A 78 3.23 -14.74 11.89
N GLY A 79 2.80 -15.85 12.50
CA GLY A 79 2.02 -16.88 11.83
C GLY A 79 0.68 -16.34 11.36
N GLU A 80 -0.03 -15.61 12.24
CA GLU A 80 -1.31 -14.98 11.91
C GLU A 80 -1.18 -13.96 10.76
N LEU A 81 -0.08 -13.18 10.75
CA LEU A 81 0.21 -12.27 9.64
C LEU A 81 0.44 -13.03 8.32
N LEU A 82 1.22 -14.11 8.34
CA LEU A 82 1.48 -14.92 7.14
C LEU A 82 0.20 -15.56 6.59
N ASP A 83 -0.66 -16.06 7.47
CA ASP A 83 -1.97 -16.60 7.11
C ASP A 83 -2.84 -15.53 6.46
N GLU A 84 -2.86 -14.31 7.01
CA GLU A 84 -3.68 -13.22 6.47
C GLU A 84 -3.15 -12.71 5.12
N VAL A 85 -1.82 -12.55 4.97
CA VAL A 85 -1.20 -12.22 3.67
C VAL A 85 -1.49 -13.33 2.65
N GLY A 86 -1.39 -14.59 3.07
CA GLY A 86 -1.68 -15.74 2.23
C GLY A 86 -3.15 -15.82 1.80
N ARG A 87 -4.07 -15.39 2.66
CA ARG A 87 -5.52 -15.31 2.38
C ARG A 87 -5.87 -14.17 1.43
N LEU A 88 -5.21 -13.02 1.59
CA LEU A 88 -5.46 -11.84 0.77
C LEU A 88 -4.85 -11.93 -0.63
N GLN A 89 -3.77 -12.70 -0.79
CA GLN A 89 -3.05 -12.88 -2.06
C GLN A 89 -2.77 -11.55 -2.78
N PRO A 90 -2.05 -10.61 -2.14
CA PRO A 90 -1.88 -9.27 -2.70
C PRO A 90 -1.16 -9.28 -4.03
N VAL A 91 -1.65 -8.49 -4.97
CA VAL A 91 -0.93 -8.23 -6.24
C VAL A 91 0.29 -7.33 -6.02
N GLU A 92 0.27 -6.55 -4.95
CA GLU A 92 1.37 -5.70 -4.53
C GLU A 92 1.43 -5.62 -3.01
N LEU A 93 2.59 -5.98 -2.45
CA LEU A 93 2.93 -5.82 -1.05
C LEU A 93 3.86 -4.61 -0.90
N LEU A 94 3.49 -3.69 -0.02
CA LEU A 94 4.34 -2.62 0.46
C LEU A 94 4.95 -3.00 1.81
N ILE A 95 6.25 -2.81 1.97
CA ILE A 95 6.96 -3.15 3.20
C ILE A 95 8.20 -2.26 3.40
N ALA A 96 8.56 -1.98 4.64
CA ALA A 96 9.79 -1.25 4.94
C ALA A 96 11.03 -2.00 4.44
N GLU A 97 12.00 -1.26 3.90
CA GLU A 97 13.26 -1.84 3.44
C GLU A 97 13.98 -2.57 4.58
N GLU A 98 13.93 -2.05 5.80
CA GLU A 98 14.63 -2.60 6.96
C GLU A 98 13.85 -3.71 7.69
N ALA A 99 12.69 -4.16 7.17
CA ALA A 99 11.86 -5.14 7.85
C ALA A 99 12.55 -6.52 8.00
N GLU A 100 12.55 -7.05 9.23
CA GLU A 100 13.23 -8.29 9.64
C GLU A 100 12.89 -9.50 8.73
N HIS A 101 11.61 -9.68 8.42
CA HIS A 101 11.11 -10.83 7.66
C HIS A 101 10.76 -10.50 6.21
N ARG A 102 11.30 -9.41 5.66
CA ARG A 102 10.99 -8.93 4.31
C ARG A 102 11.15 -10.01 3.23
N ALA A 103 12.22 -10.80 3.31
CA ALA A 103 12.51 -11.82 2.30
C ALA A 103 11.47 -12.96 2.29
N GLU A 104 10.92 -13.30 3.47
CA GLU A 104 9.90 -14.34 3.61
C GLU A 104 8.56 -13.88 3.05
N LEU A 105 8.12 -12.68 3.41
CA LEU A 105 6.90 -12.06 2.85
C LEU A 105 7.02 -11.87 1.33
N ALA A 106 8.16 -11.37 0.86
CA ALA A 106 8.38 -11.19 -0.58
C ALA A 106 8.33 -12.52 -1.34
N ARG A 107 8.84 -13.60 -0.74
CA ARG A 107 8.73 -14.94 -1.33
C ARG A 107 7.27 -15.41 -1.38
N LEU A 108 6.54 -15.31 -0.27
CA LEU A 108 5.13 -15.71 -0.19
C LEU A 108 4.29 -15.01 -1.27
N VAL A 109 4.42 -13.69 -1.38
CA VAL A 109 3.68 -12.88 -2.34
C VAL A 109 4.08 -13.21 -3.79
N SER A 110 5.38 -13.38 -4.05
CA SER A 110 5.88 -13.77 -5.37
C SER A 110 5.39 -15.16 -5.81
N GLU A 111 5.33 -16.13 -4.90
CA GLU A 111 4.79 -17.47 -5.16
C GLU A 111 3.30 -17.45 -5.53
N GLN A 112 2.58 -16.40 -5.13
CA GLN A 112 1.18 -16.15 -5.47
C GLN A 112 1.00 -15.24 -6.69
N GLY A 113 2.09 -14.83 -7.36
CA GLY A 113 2.07 -13.98 -8.54
C GLY A 113 2.05 -12.47 -8.25
N GLY A 114 2.12 -12.07 -6.98
CA GLY A 114 2.21 -10.68 -6.57
C GLY A 114 3.62 -10.11 -6.65
N THR A 115 3.73 -8.80 -6.41
CA THR A 115 5.01 -8.08 -6.39
C THR A 115 5.26 -7.43 -5.04
N THR A 116 6.53 -7.19 -4.69
CA THR A 116 6.88 -6.46 -3.46
C THR A 116 7.55 -5.15 -3.81
N THR A 117 7.02 -4.06 -3.24
CA THR A 117 7.58 -2.71 -3.28
C THR A 117 8.10 -2.37 -1.90
N THR A 118 9.34 -1.91 -1.81
CA THR A 118 9.91 -1.41 -0.56
C THR A 118 9.87 0.11 -0.49
N TRP A 119 9.74 0.65 0.72
CA TRP A 119 9.98 2.06 1.00
C TRP A 119 11.18 2.22 1.97
N GLY A 120 11.93 3.31 1.81
CA GLY A 120 13.03 3.66 2.72
C GLY A 120 12.50 4.35 3.98
N GLY A 121 13.04 4.01 5.15
CA GLY A 121 12.52 4.44 6.46
C GLY A 121 12.50 5.94 6.73
N GLU A 122 13.27 6.76 6.01
CA GLU A 122 13.35 8.22 6.26
C GLU A 122 12.36 9.07 5.44
N THR A 123 11.79 8.52 4.37
CA THR A 123 10.96 9.28 3.41
C THR A 123 9.46 9.05 3.58
N PHE A 124 9.07 8.08 4.38
CA PHE A 124 7.73 7.53 4.30
C PHE A 124 6.64 8.41 4.91
N LEU A 125 6.91 9.02 6.06
CA LEU A 125 5.89 9.73 6.83
C LEU A 125 6.47 11.05 7.35
N THR A 126 6.33 12.10 6.56
CA THR A 126 6.60 13.48 7.02
C THR A 126 5.61 13.94 8.09
N HIS A 127 4.50 13.22 8.23
CA HIS A 127 3.40 13.47 9.16
C HIS A 127 3.12 12.19 9.97
N ALA A 128 2.57 12.33 11.17
CA ALA A 128 2.21 11.15 11.96
C ALA A 128 1.16 10.30 11.21
N PRO A 129 1.31 8.96 11.16
CA PRO A 129 0.41 8.06 10.41
C PRO A 129 -1.07 8.30 10.72
N ARG A 130 -1.40 8.48 12.01
CA ARG A 130 -2.77 8.80 12.46
C ARG A 130 -3.31 10.09 11.86
N ASP A 131 -2.49 11.15 11.80
CA ASP A 131 -2.93 12.46 11.32
C ASP A 131 -3.22 12.43 9.81
N LEU A 132 -2.48 11.62 9.05
CA LEU A 132 -2.75 11.38 7.63
C LEU A 132 -4.12 10.74 7.41
N LEU A 133 -4.44 9.69 8.17
CA LEU A 133 -5.75 9.02 8.06
C LEU A 133 -6.90 9.94 8.49
N LEU A 134 -6.73 10.69 9.59
CA LEU A 134 -7.74 11.65 10.05
C LEU A 134 -8.01 12.72 8.98
N ALA A 135 -6.96 13.25 8.35
CA ALA A 135 -7.07 14.23 7.28
C ALA A 135 -7.72 13.61 6.03
N HIS A 136 -7.33 12.39 5.64
CA HIS A 136 -7.86 11.69 4.47
C HIS A 136 -9.38 11.44 4.60
N PHE A 137 -9.83 10.94 5.75
CA PHE A 137 -11.24 10.65 5.98
C PHE A 137 -12.07 11.86 6.45
N GLY A 138 -11.43 12.99 6.76
CA GLY A 138 -12.11 14.19 7.26
C GLY A 138 -12.77 13.98 8.63
N VAL A 139 -12.16 13.16 9.51
CA VAL A 139 -12.68 12.83 10.84
C VAL A 139 -11.73 13.26 11.95
N THR A 140 -12.23 13.32 13.19
CA THR A 140 -11.44 13.70 14.37
C THR A 140 -10.94 12.51 15.19
N SER A 141 -11.43 11.30 14.88
CA SER A 141 -11.03 10.05 15.53
C SER A 141 -11.32 8.86 14.62
N LEU A 142 -10.55 7.78 14.78
CA LEU A 142 -10.74 6.51 14.10
C LEU A 142 -11.67 5.55 14.88
N ARG A 143 -12.20 5.96 16.03
CA ARG A 143 -13.18 5.17 16.81
C ARG A 143 -14.38 4.70 16.00
N GLY A 144 -14.87 5.52 15.07
CA GLY A 144 -15.99 5.17 14.18
C GLY A 144 -15.68 4.01 13.24
N PHE A 145 -14.39 3.75 12.98
CA PHE A 145 -13.90 2.63 12.16
C PHE A 145 -13.46 1.42 13.01
N GLY A 146 -13.46 1.55 14.35
CA GLY A 146 -13.07 0.45 15.25
C GLY A 146 -11.57 0.23 15.41
N CYS A 147 -10.71 1.03 14.78
CA CYS A 147 -9.25 0.84 14.80
C CYS A 147 -8.47 1.87 15.63
N GLU A 148 -9.15 2.69 16.45
CA GLU A 148 -8.49 3.74 17.26
C GLU A 148 -7.34 3.23 18.13
N ALA A 149 -7.46 2.00 18.65
CA ALA A 149 -6.49 1.39 19.53
C ALA A 149 -5.53 0.44 18.80
N MET A 150 -5.44 0.52 17.46
CA MET A 150 -4.64 -0.37 16.64
C MET A 150 -3.45 0.37 15.98
N PRO A 151 -2.42 0.80 16.74
CA PRO A 151 -1.36 1.67 16.22
C PRO A 151 -0.59 1.03 15.05
N ALA A 152 -0.34 -0.28 15.09
CA ALA A 152 0.36 -0.97 14.02
C ALA A 152 -0.46 -0.96 12.72
N ALA A 153 -1.76 -1.24 12.85
CA ALA A 153 -2.69 -1.20 11.73
C ALA A 153 -2.84 0.21 11.13
N ILE A 154 -2.84 1.24 11.99
CA ILE A 154 -2.85 2.65 11.57
C ILE A 154 -1.59 3.01 10.78
N GLU A 155 -0.43 2.55 11.22
CA GLU A 155 0.82 2.72 10.47
C GLU A 155 0.77 2.01 9.12
N ALA A 156 0.29 0.77 9.08
CA ALA A 156 0.13 0.02 7.84
C ALA A 156 -0.86 0.68 6.89
N ALA A 157 -1.92 1.31 7.39
CA ALA A 157 -2.91 1.98 6.56
C ALA A 157 -2.41 3.32 6.00
N ALA A 158 -1.68 4.11 6.81
CA ALA A 158 -1.09 5.37 6.34
C ALA A 158 0.03 5.14 5.30
N ALA A 159 0.48 3.90 5.18
CA ALA A 159 1.49 3.48 4.24
C ALA A 159 0.98 3.33 2.80
N ILE A 160 -0.32 3.16 2.65
CA ILE A 160 -1.05 3.05 1.39
C ILE A 160 -1.41 4.47 0.94
#